data_AF-A0A8H4JGL7-F1
#
_entry.id   AF-A0A8H4JGL7-F1
#
_cell.length_a   1.000
_cell.length_b   1.000
_cell.length_c   1.000
_cell.angle_alpha   90.00
_cell.angle_beta   90.00
_cell.angle_gamma   90.00
#
_symmetry.space_group_name_H-M   'P 1'
#
loop_
_entity.id
_entity.type
_entity.pdbx_description
1 polymer ?
#
loop_
_entity_poly.entity_id
_entity_poly.type
_entity_poly.pdbx_seq_one_letter_code
_entity_poly.pdbx_strand_id
1 'polypeptide(L)'
;GQEIPKPLSPNPGYADVRDVARVAVFSVNHPEKSNRERFLLTSGLVPPQAAADILRKEYPKRQDIIKIGKPGEGYLSGYAFPQDRVLDTSKTVKVTGHEFIPVERSIIDTTKSLESFLWER
;
A
#
# COMPACT_ATOMS: atom_id res chain seq x y z
N GLY A 1 -18.01 -4.16 12.53
CA GLY A 1 -16.56 -4.04 12.63
C GLY A 1 -16.17 -2.73 13.28
N GLN A 2 -14.87 -2.47 13.38
CA GLN A 2 -14.31 -1.23 13.92
C GLN A 2 -14.65 -0.04 13.01
N GLU A 3 -14.74 1.16 13.59
CA GLU A 3 -14.84 2.41 12.82
C GLU A 3 -13.58 2.66 11.99
N ILE A 4 -13.73 3.31 10.84
CA ILE A 4 -12.59 3.68 9.99
C ILE A 4 -11.76 4.73 10.75
N PRO A 5 -10.48 4.45 11.08
CA PRO A 5 -9.67 5.40 11.82
C PRO A 5 -9.35 6.62 10.95
N LYS A 6 -9.06 7.76 11.61
CA LYS A 6 -8.52 8.92 10.91
C LYS A 6 -7.12 8.62 10.38
N PRO A 7 -6.71 9.19 9.23
CA PRO A 7 -5.34 9.11 8.77
C PRO A 7 -4.36 9.62 9.84
N LEU A 8 -3.25 8.90 10.03
CA LEU A 8 -2.19 9.30 10.97
C LEU A 8 -1.30 10.43 10.42
N SER A 9 -1.32 10.65 9.11
CA SER A 9 -0.62 11.74 8.44
C SER A 9 -1.43 12.27 7.26
N PRO A 10 -1.16 13.51 6.78
CA PRO A 10 -1.86 14.08 5.63
C PRO A 10 -1.65 13.29 4.32
N ASN A 11 -0.52 12.59 4.18
CA ASN A 11 -0.17 11.81 3.00
C ASN A 11 0.28 10.41 3.46
N PRO A 12 -0.66 9.49 3.71
CA PRO A 12 -0.36 8.16 4.21
C PRO A 12 0.23 7.29 3.09
N GLY A 13 1.52 7.46 2.83
CA GLY A 13 2.27 6.57 1.93
C GLY A 13 2.33 5.15 2.48
N TYR A 14 2.48 4.19 1.58
CA TYR A 14 2.65 2.78 1.92
C TYR A 14 3.85 2.17 1.21
N ALA A 15 4.31 1.03 1.71
CA ALA A 15 5.24 0.13 1.05
C ALA A 15 4.81 -1.31 1.31
N ASP A 16 4.79 -2.16 0.29
CA ASP A 16 4.60 -3.59 0.48
C ASP A 16 5.86 -4.20 1.10
N VAL A 17 5.69 -5.05 2.13
CA VAL A 17 6.82 -5.65 2.86
C VAL A 17 7.73 -6.50 1.95
N ARG A 18 7.19 -7.08 0.86
CA ARG A 18 7.96 -7.85 -0.12
C ARG A 18 8.89 -6.96 -0.93
N ASP A 19 8.47 -5.72 -1.22
CA ASP A 19 9.33 -4.73 -1.87
C ASP A 19 10.42 -4.22 -0.92
N VAL A 20 10.08 -4.01 0.37
CA VAL A 20 11.07 -3.66 1.40
C VAL A 20 12.16 -4.73 1.49
N ALA A 21 11.76 -6.00 1.60
CA ALA A 21 12.71 -7.13 1.66
C ALA A 21 13.55 -7.22 0.38
N ARG A 22 12.92 -7.13 -0.80
CA ARG A 22 13.59 -7.17 -2.10
C ARG A 22 14.66 -6.07 -2.22
N VAL A 23 14.33 -4.83 -1.89
CA VAL A 23 15.27 -3.70 -2.00
C VAL A 23 16.38 -3.80 -0.95
N ALA A 24 16.09 -4.30 0.26
CA ALA A 24 17.11 -4.55 1.27
C ALA A 24 18.13 -5.59 0.78
N VAL A 25 17.67 -6.73 0.26
CA VAL A 25 18.53 -7.77 -0.32
C VAL A 25 19.31 -7.26 -1.54
N PHE A 26 18.64 -6.53 -2.45
CA PHE A 26 19.29 -5.89 -3.59
C PHE A 26 20.44 -4.98 -3.15
N SER A 27 20.24 -4.19 -2.10
CA SER A 27 21.24 -3.22 -1.64
C SER A 27 22.50 -3.91 -1.11
N VAL A 28 22.36 -5.09 -0.49
CA VAL A 28 23.48 -5.91 -0.03
C VAL A 28 24.19 -6.61 -1.20
N ASN A 29 23.43 -7.14 -2.15
CA ASN A 29 23.96 -7.93 -3.27
C ASN A 29 24.56 -7.07 -4.39
N HIS A 30 24.18 -5.78 -4.48
CA HIS A 30 24.61 -4.86 -5.52
C HIS A 30 25.20 -3.56 -4.95
N PRO A 31 26.27 -3.63 -4.13
CA PRO A 31 26.89 -2.43 -3.55
C PRO A 31 27.37 -1.43 -4.61
N GLU A 32 27.72 -1.90 -5.82
CA GLU A 32 28.09 -1.06 -6.96
C GLU A 32 26.92 -0.18 -7.47
N LYS A 33 25.68 -0.55 -7.14
CA LYS A 33 24.46 0.19 -7.50
C LYS A 33 23.77 0.86 -6.31
N SER A 34 24.14 0.51 -5.07
CA SER A 34 23.43 0.91 -3.85
C SER A 34 24.29 1.73 -2.88
N ASN A 35 25.62 1.67 -2.99
CA ASN A 35 26.48 2.40 -2.06
C ASN A 35 26.25 3.91 -2.17
N ARG A 36 26.11 4.57 -1.01
CA ARG A 36 25.76 6.01 -0.89
C ARG A 36 24.40 6.39 -1.49
N GLU A 37 23.56 5.42 -1.82
CA GLU A 37 22.20 5.68 -2.29
C GLU A 37 21.18 5.69 -1.15
N ARG A 38 20.06 6.36 -1.43
CA ARG A 38 18.83 6.27 -0.63
C ARG A 38 17.68 5.91 -1.56
N PHE A 39 17.05 4.78 -1.32
CA PHE A 39 15.89 4.33 -2.09
C PHE A 39 14.61 4.75 -1.38
N LEU A 40 13.71 5.38 -2.13
CA LEU A 40 12.35 5.66 -1.69
C LEU A 40 11.46 4.50 -2.14
N LEU A 41 10.68 3.96 -1.20
CA LEU A 41 9.84 2.78 -1.42
C LEU A 41 8.39 3.17 -1.18
N THR A 42 7.68 3.45 -2.26
CA THR A 42 6.24 3.67 -2.26
C THR A 42 5.73 3.75 -3.70
N SER A 43 4.45 3.45 -3.91
CA SER A 43 3.80 3.60 -5.21
C SER A 43 2.44 4.29 -5.12
N GLY A 44 2.12 4.91 -3.98
CA GLY A 44 0.86 5.61 -3.80
C GLY A 44 0.54 5.99 -2.34
N LEU A 45 -0.68 6.51 -2.15
CA LEU A 45 -1.24 6.90 -0.86
C LEU A 45 -2.44 6.03 -0.52
N VAL A 46 -2.48 5.52 0.71
CA VAL A 46 -3.57 4.67 1.19
C VAL A 46 -4.10 5.19 2.53
N PRO A 47 -5.08 6.12 2.52
CA PRO A 47 -5.80 6.44 3.74
C PRO A 47 -6.65 5.25 4.19
N PRO A 48 -7.04 5.19 5.47
CA PRO A 48 -7.91 4.12 5.98
C PRO A 48 -9.22 3.95 5.20
N GLN A 49 -9.79 5.03 4.64
CA GLN A 49 -10.97 4.97 3.78
C GLN A 49 -10.71 4.17 2.50
N ALA A 50 -9.57 4.37 1.83
CA ALA A 50 -9.19 3.61 0.64
C ALA A 50 -9.09 2.10 0.94
N ALA A 51 -8.52 1.75 2.09
CA ALA A 51 -8.46 0.36 2.53
C ALA A 51 -9.86 -0.24 2.75
N ALA A 52 -10.77 0.51 3.39
CA ALA A 52 -12.16 0.07 3.56
C ALA A 52 -12.87 -0.14 2.21
N ASP A 53 -12.68 0.76 1.25
CA ASP A 53 -13.27 0.68 -0.09
C ASP A 53 -12.78 -0.56 -0.85
N ILE A 54 -11.46 -0.84 -0.81
CA ILE A 54 -10.86 -2.05 -1.40
C ILE A 54 -11.44 -3.31 -0.74
N LEU A 55 -11.50 -3.35 0.60
CA LEU A 55 -11.98 -4.52 1.34
C LEU A 55 -13.48 -4.77 1.09
N ARG A 56 -14.31 -3.74 1.01
CA ARG A 56 -15.74 -3.90 0.71
C ARG A 56 -15.98 -4.44 -0.70
N LYS A 57 -15.12 -4.09 -1.65
CA LYS A 57 -15.15 -4.62 -3.03
C LYS A 57 -14.70 -6.08 -3.07
N GLU A 58 -13.62 -6.44 -2.39
CA GLU A 58 -13.09 -7.81 -2.36
C GLU A 58 -13.98 -8.78 -1.55
N TYR A 59 -14.62 -8.29 -0.47
CA TYR A 59 -15.42 -9.09 0.46
C TYR A 59 -16.91 -8.66 0.49
N PRO A 60 -17.68 -8.88 -0.60
CA PRO A 60 -19.08 -8.44 -0.67
C PRO A 60 -19.95 -9.06 0.44
N LYS A 61 -19.65 -10.29 0.87
CA LYS A 61 -20.35 -10.99 1.96
C LYS A 61 -20.08 -10.43 3.36
N ARG A 62 -19.11 -9.52 3.50
CA ARG A 62 -18.70 -8.92 4.79
C ARG A 62 -18.96 -7.40 4.84
N GLN A 63 -19.76 -6.89 3.90
CA GLN A 63 -20.11 -5.47 3.84
C GLN A 63 -20.97 -5.01 5.03
N ASP A 64 -21.57 -5.92 5.78
CA ASP A 64 -22.28 -5.64 7.04
C ASP A 64 -21.31 -5.30 8.18
N ILE A 65 -20.10 -5.88 8.19
CA ILE A 65 -19.09 -5.65 9.23
C ILE A 65 -18.01 -4.62 8.84
N ILE A 66 -17.64 -4.52 7.56
CA ILE A 66 -16.66 -3.54 7.06
C ILE A 66 -17.40 -2.21 6.87
N LYS A 67 -17.02 -1.17 7.62
CA LYS A 67 -17.70 0.13 7.55
C LYS A 67 -17.55 0.76 6.17
N ILE A 68 -18.62 1.38 5.66
CA ILE A 68 -18.63 2.06 4.35
C ILE A 68 -17.88 3.40 4.39
N GLY A 69 -18.00 4.15 5.50
CA GLY A 69 -17.46 5.51 5.57
C GLY A 69 -17.98 6.40 4.45
N LYS A 70 -17.07 7.05 3.74
CA LYS A 70 -17.37 7.90 2.57
C LYS A 70 -16.49 7.46 1.40
N PRO A 71 -17.02 6.60 0.51
CA PRO A 71 -16.23 6.02 -0.57
C PRO A 71 -15.51 7.07 -1.42
N GLY A 72 -14.22 6.86 -1.67
CA GLY A 72 -13.39 7.79 -2.45
C GLY A 72 -12.89 9.02 -1.69
N GLU A 73 -13.22 9.21 -0.41
CA GLU A 73 -12.74 10.37 0.35
C GLU A 73 -11.25 10.23 0.72
N GLY A 74 -10.46 11.27 0.40
CA GLY A 74 -9.09 11.41 0.89
C GLY A 74 -7.99 10.76 0.04
N TYR A 75 -8.31 10.26 -1.16
CA TYR A 75 -7.32 9.71 -2.10
C TYR A 75 -7.73 9.93 -3.56
N LEU A 76 -6.76 9.86 -4.47
CA LEU A 76 -6.96 9.98 -5.91
C LEU A 76 -7.15 8.62 -6.58
N SER A 77 -7.69 8.62 -7.80
CA SER A 77 -7.79 7.40 -8.62
C SER A 77 -6.44 6.70 -8.74
N GLY A 78 -6.46 5.37 -8.65
CA GLY A 78 -5.24 4.55 -8.66
C GLY A 78 -4.32 4.79 -7.45
N TYR A 79 -4.82 5.43 -6.38
CA TYR A 79 -4.07 5.73 -5.16
C TYR A 79 -2.86 6.64 -5.42
N ALA A 80 -2.95 7.46 -6.48
CA ALA A 80 -1.87 8.32 -6.94
C ALA A 80 -1.53 9.42 -5.93
N PHE A 81 -0.30 9.94 -6.02
CA PHE A 81 0.10 11.15 -5.31
C PHE A 81 -0.60 12.39 -5.90
N PRO A 82 -0.93 13.40 -5.08
CA PRO A 82 -1.30 14.72 -5.56
C PRO A 82 -0.20 15.31 -6.45
N GLN A 83 -0.58 16.05 -7.48
CA GLN A 83 0.38 16.65 -8.44
C GLN A 83 1.40 17.59 -7.77
N ASP A 84 1.01 18.25 -6.68
CA ASP A 84 1.84 19.17 -5.91
C ASP A 84 2.71 18.47 -4.85
N ARG A 85 2.55 17.15 -4.65
CA ARG A 85 3.19 16.37 -3.57
C ARG A 85 3.59 14.97 -4.03
N VAL A 86 4.22 14.88 -5.20
CA VAL A 86 4.67 13.61 -5.78
C VAL A 86 5.90 13.08 -5.05
N LEU A 87 5.83 11.81 -4.64
CA LEU A 87 7.01 11.04 -4.22
C LEU A 87 7.56 10.30 -5.44
N ASP A 88 8.66 10.81 -5.99
CA ASP A 88 9.31 10.19 -7.16
C ASP A 88 10.13 8.96 -6.74
N THR A 89 9.63 7.78 -7.08
CA THR A 89 10.29 6.50 -6.83
C THR A 89 10.94 5.90 -8.08
N SER A 90 11.01 6.66 -9.19
CA SER A 90 11.56 6.19 -10.47
C SER A 90 13.02 5.76 -10.37
N LYS A 91 13.82 6.36 -9.49
CA LYS A 91 15.20 5.90 -9.23
C LYS A 91 15.23 4.46 -8.70
N THR A 92 14.40 4.14 -7.72
CA THR A 92 14.34 2.80 -7.13
C THR A 92 13.95 1.76 -8.18
N VAL A 93 12.92 2.07 -8.99
CA VAL A 93 12.49 1.20 -10.09
C VAL A 93 13.60 1.00 -11.12
N LYS A 94 14.22 2.08 -11.60
CA LYS A 94 15.30 2.03 -12.61
C LYS A 94 16.53 1.25 -12.13
N VAL A 95 16.95 1.47 -10.88
CA VAL A 95 18.16 0.85 -10.34
C VAL A 95 17.93 -0.63 -10.03
N THR A 96 16.76 -0.97 -9.47
CA THR A 96 16.45 -2.35 -9.07
C THR A 96 15.86 -3.20 -10.18
N GLY A 97 15.32 -2.59 -11.24
CA GLY A 97 14.72 -3.27 -12.39
C GLY A 97 13.32 -3.85 -12.14
N HIS A 98 12.67 -3.46 -11.05
CA HIS A 98 11.36 -4.00 -10.67
C HIS A 98 10.40 -2.89 -10.22
N GLU A 99 9.19 -2.95 -10.76
CA GLU A 99 8.04 -2.16 -10.31
C GLU A 99 7.61 -2.56 -8.89
N PHE A 100 6.93 -1.65 -8.20
CA PHE A 100 6.35 -1.92 -6.89
C PHE A 100 5.04 -2.71 -7.00
N ILE A 101 4.75 -3.48 -5.96
CA ILE A 101 3.45 -4.13 -5.78
C ILE A 101 2.37 -3.03 -5.58
N PRO A 102 1.24 -3.05 -6.31
CA PRO A 102 0.18 -2.06 -6.18
C PRO A 102 -0.61 -2.14 -4.86
N VAL A 103 -1.24 -1.03 -4.47
CA VAL A 103 -1.98 -0.88 -3.19
C VAL A 103 -3.02 -1.99 -3.01
N GLU A 104 -3.85 -2.20 -4.04
CA GLU A 104 -4.92 -3.20 -3.99
C GLU A 104 -4.36 -4.59 -3.73
N ARG A 105 -3.31 -4.97 -4.45
CA ARG A 105 -2.65 -6.26 -4.27
C ARG A 105 -2.06 -6.41 -2.88
N SER A 106 -1.40 -5.37 -2.36
CA SER A 106 -0.83 -5.39 -1.02
C SER A 106 -1.91 -5.62 0.06
N ILE A 107 -3.04 -4.92 -0.04
CA ILE A 107 -4.17 -5.06 0.88
C ILE A 107 -4.84 -6.43 0.74
N ILE A 108 -5.13 -6.86 -0.48
CA ILE A 108 -5.83 -8.14 -0.74
C ILE A 108 -4.97 -9.31 -0.27
N ASP A 109 -3.68 -9.34 -0.62
CA ASP A 109 -2.77 -10.41 -0.22
C ASP A 109 -2.62 -10.46 1.32
N THR A 110 -2.51 -9.29 1.96
CA THR A 110 -2.49 -9.19 3.43
C THR A 110 -3.78 -9.76 4.02
N THR A 111 -4.94 -9.40 3.48
CA THR A 111 -6.23 -9.85 4.02
C THR A 111 -6.42 -11.35 3.83
N LYS A 112 -6.02 -11.90 2.68
CA LYS A 112 -6.03 -13.34 2.41
C LYS A 112 -5.14 -14.12 3.39
N SER A 113 -3.98 -13.57 3.74
CA SER A 113 -3.12 -14.18 4.77
C SER A 113 -3.78 -14.26 6.16
N LEU A 114 -4.74 -13.38 6.42
CA LEU A 114 -5.45 -13.28 7.70
C LEU A 114 -6.80 -14.02 7.71
N GLU A 115 -7.28 -14.52 6.57
CA GLU A 115 -8.59 -15.20 6.46
C GLU A 115 -8.72 -16.39 7.40
N SER A 116 -7.63 -17.14 7.61
CA SER A 116 -7.62 -18.29 8.52
C SER A 116 -7.90 -17.93 9.99
N PHE A 117 -7.76 -16.66 10.37
CA PHE A 117 -8.09 -16.15 11.70
C PHE A 117 -9.49 -15.56 11.79
N LEU A 118 -10.25 -15.55 10.68
CA LEU A 118 -11.63 -15.11 10.69
C LEU A 118 -12.51 -16.25 11.19
N TRP A 119 -13.11 -16.05 12.36
CA TRP A 119 -14.16 -16.93 12.85
C TRP A 119 -15.32 -16.97 11.85
N GLU A 120 -15.87 -18.16 11.61
CA GLU A 120 -17.15 -18.30 10.93
C GLU A 120 -18.23 -17.56 11.75
N ARG A 121 -19.02 -16.74 11.08
CA ARG A 121 -20.27 -16.18 11.62
C ARG A 121 -21.43 -16.82 10.90
#